data_AF-A0A518A1L9-F1
#
_entry.id   AF-A0A518A1L9-F1
#
_cell.length_a   1.000
_cell.length_b   1.000
_cell.length_c   1.000
_cell.angle_alpha   90.00
_cell.angle_beta   90.00
_cell.angle_gamma   90.00
#
_symmetry.space_group_name_H-M   'P 1'
#
loop_
_entity.id
_entity.type
_entity.pdbx_description
1 polymer ?
#
loop_
_entity_poly.entity_id
_entity_poly.type
_entity_poly.pdbx_seq_one_letter_code
_entity_poly.pdbx_strand_id
1 'polypeptide(L)' 'MSRSRKKSPFMPITTARSEKEDKMLANRRHRRINKRLLNQTHDQDALLELRVLSDIWGFDKDGKRMVDPDLQRHLLRK' A
#
# COMPACT_ATOMS: atom_id res chain seq x y z
N MET A 1 26.14 -3.01 -6.40
CA MET A 1 24.87 -2.24 -6.43
C MET A 1 24.98 -0.82 -5.83
N SER A 2 26.16 -0.17 -5.80
CA SER A 2 26.34 1.12 -5.10
C SER A 2 25.88 2.36 -5.89
N ARG A 3 25.67 2.23 -7.21
CA ARG A 3 25.32 3.35 -8.12
C ARG A 3 23.90 3.26 -8.70
N SER A 4 23.14 2.22 -8.34
CA SER A 4 21.79 2.02 -8.86
C SER A 4 20.82 3.03 -8.24
N ARG A 5 20.02 3.68 -9.08
CA ARG A 5 19.02 4.68 -8.67
C ARG A 5 17.66 4.34 -9.23
N LYS A 6 16.61 4.81 -8.55
CA LYS A 6 15.26 4.87 -9.11
C LYS A 6 15.27 5.84 -10.28
N LYS A 7 14.69 5.44 -11.42
CA LYS A 7 14.55 6.31 -12.60
C LYS A 7 13.50 7.40 -12.39
N SER A 8 12.49 7.10 -11.57
CA SER A 8 11.40 8.03 -11.26
C SER A 8 11.76 8.86 -10.02
N PRO A 9 11.63 10.20 -10.09
CA PRO A 9 11.89 11.09 -8.96
C PRO A 9 10.72 11.18 -7.97
N PHE A 10 9.75 10.28 -8.02
CA PHE A 10 8.61 10.29 -7.12
C PHE A 10 8.84 9.39 -5.91
N MET A 11 8.60 9.92 -4.71
CA MET A 11 8.73 9.24 -3.43
C MET A 11 7.48 9.46 -2.57
N PRO A 12 7.05 8.47 -1.78
CA PRO A 12 5.94 8.67 -0.86
C PRO A 12 6.30 9.68 0.25
N ILE A 13 5.31 10.43 0.70
CA ILE A 13 5.40 11.32 1.86
C ILE A 13 5.13 10.46 3.09
N THR A 14 6.17 10.12 3.84
CA THR A 14 6.03 9.26 5.02
C THR A 14 7.27 9.31 5.91
N THR A 15 7.07 9.01 7.20
CA THR A 15 8.13 8.62 8.13
C THR A 15 8.25 7.09 8.27
N ALA A 16 7.27 6.34 7.79
CA ALA A 16 7.23 4.89 7.90
C ALA A 16 8.16 4.19 6.90
N ARG A 17 8.81 3.13 7.38
CA ARG A 17 9.77 2.34 6.59
C ARG A 17 9.11 1.63 5.41
N SER A 18 7.85 1.18 5.54
CA SER A 18 7.17 0.34 4.55
C SER A 18 5.65 0.37 4.72
N GLU A 19 4.89 0.13 3.63
CA GLU A 19 3.41 -0.08 3.65
C GLU A 19 3.06 -1.56 3.80
N LYS A 20 4.06 -2.43 4.01
CA LYS A 20 3.86 -3.88 3.99
C LYS A 20 2.86 -4.30 5.07
N GLU A 21 2.92 -3.67 6.24
CA GLU A 21 2.07 -4.00 7.37
C GLU A 21 0.61 -3.61 7.12
N ASP A 22 0.35 -2.38 6.71
CA ASP A 22 -0.99 -1.90 6.34
C ASP A 22 -1.65 -2.77 5.27
N LYS A 23 -0.91 -3.03 4.18
CA LYS A 23 -1.38 -3.91 3.09
C LYS A 23 -1.68 -5.31 3.59
N MET A 24 -0.84 -5.83 4.49
CA MET A 24 -1.04 -7.15 5.06
C MET A 24 -2.30 -7.19 5.95
N LEU A 25 -2.50 -6.19 6.82
CA LEU A 25 -3.67 -6.09 7.69
C LEU A 25 -4.96 -5.95 6.88
N ALA A 26 -4.98 -5.05 5.90
CA ALA A 26 -6.11 -4.86 4.99
C ALA A 26 -6.49 -6.17 4.27
N ASN A 27 -5.51 -6.86 3.67
CA ASN A 27 -5.75 -8.13 2.96
C ASN A 27 -6.11 -9.29 3.90
N ARG A 28 -5.62 -9.31 5.14
CA ARG A 28 -6.04 -10.31 6.15
C ARG A 28 -7.50 -10.08 6.55
N ARG A 29 -7.89 -8.83 6.79
CA ARG A 29 -9.28 -8.45 7.13
C ARG A 29 -10.23 -8.80 5.99
N HIS A 30 -9.89 -8.42 4.76
CA HIS A 30 -10.68 -8.72 3.56
C HIS A 30 -10.95 -10.21 3.39
N ARG A 31 -9.90 -11.03 3.40
CA ARG A 31 -10.03 -12.50 3.30
C ARG A 31 -10.85 -13.10 4.43
N ARG A 32 -10.69 -12.62 5.67
CA ARG A 32 -11.46 -13.12 6.82
C ARG A 32 -12.95 -12.84 6.68
N ILE A 33 -13.32 -11.63 6.28
CA ILE A 33 -14.72 -11.21 6.13
C ILE A 33 -15.37 -11.96 4.95
N ASN A 34 -14.72 -11.96 3.79
CA ASN A 34 -15.26 -12.63 2.61
C ASN A 34 -15.36 -14.14 2.77
N LYS A 35 -14.41 -14.80 3.48
CA LYS A 35 -14.55 -16.22 3.80
C LYS A 35 -15.76 -16.50 4.70
N ARG A 36 -16.03 -15.63 5.67
CA ARG A 36 -17.21 -15.76 6.52
C ARG A 36 -18.49 -15.57 5.72
N LEU A 37 -18.56 -14.53 4.89
CA LEU A 37 -19.71 -14.25 4.02
C LEU A 37 -19.99 -15.44 3.10
N LEU A 38 -18.97 -15.92 2.38
CA LEU A 38 -19.11 -17.05 1.47
C LEU A 38 -19.63 -18.31 2.16
N ASN A 39 -19.13 -18.60 3.37
CA ASN A 39 -19.60 -19.75 4.14
C ASN A 39 -21.05 -19.61 4.64
N GLN A 40 -21.54 -18.37 4.81
CA GLN A 40 -22.89 -18.08 5.29
C GLN A 40 -23.91 -18.01 4.14
N THR A 41 -23.54 -17.36 3.04
CA THR A 41 -24.45 -17.09 1.92
C THR A 41 -24.33 -18.09 0.77
N HIS A 42 -23.16 -18.72 0.61
CA HIS A 42 -22.78 -19.48 -0.60
C HIS A 42 -22.91 -18.68 -1.90
N ASP A 43 -22.93 -17.35 -1.77
CA ASP A 43 -23.13 -16.40 -2.87
C ASP A 43 -21.86 -15.57 -3.05
N GLN A 44 -21.36 -15.55 -4.29
CA GLN A 44 -20.18 -14.79 -4.67
C GLN A 44 -20.47 -13.29 -4.85
N ASP A 45 -21.70 -12.93 -5.20
CA ASP A 45 -22.09 -11.53 -5.42
C ASP A 45 -22.18 -10.77 -4.09
N ALA A 46 -22.33 -11.50 -2.98
CA ALA A 46 -22.28 -10.96 -1.62
C ALA A 46 -20.85 -10.61 -1.13
N LEU A 47 -19.79 -10.91 -1.91
CA LEU A 47 -18.41 -10.64 -1.51
C LEU A 47 -18.07 -9.16 -1.60
N LEU A 48 -17.37 -8.67 -0.57
CA LEU A 48 -17.00 -7.26 -0.49
C LEU A 48 -15.67 -6.99 -1.20
N GLU A 49 -15.58 -5.84 -1.88
CA GLU A 49 -14.31 -5.35 -2.40
C GLU A 49 -13.38 -4.88 -1.27
N LEU A 50 -12.07 -4.91 -1.52
CA LEU A 50 -11.06 -4.46 -0.57
C LEU A 50 -11.26 -3.00 -0.14
N ARG A 51 -11.70 -2.14 -1.06
CA ARG A 51 -11.93 -0.72 -0.81
C ARG A 51 -13.11 -0.44 0.12
N VAL A 52 -14.07 -1.36 0.21
CA VAL A 52 -15.19 -1.26 1.16
C VAL A 52 -14.70 -1.54 2.59
N LEU A 53 -13.70 -2.40 2.74
CA LEU A 53 -13.23 -2.89 4.05
C LEU A 53 -11.97 -2.18 4.57
N SER A 54 -11.25 -1.48 3.70
CA SER A 54 -10.03 -0.78 4.03
C SER A 54 -9.92 0.51 3.24
N ASP A 55 -9.62 1.58 3.96
CA ASP A 55 -9.28 2.87 3.38
C ASP A 55 -7.77 2.99 3.19
N ILE A 56 -7.36 3.30 1.96
CA ILE A 56 -5.96 3.45 1.58
C ILE A 56 -5.38 4.76 2.15
N TRP A 57 -6.23 5.77 2.36
CA TRP A 57 -5.82 7.06 2.93
C TRP A 57 -5.48 6.98 4.42
N GLY A 58 -5.88 5.90 5.10
CA GLY A 58 -5.52 5.63 6.50
C GLY A 58 -4.19 4.89 6.67
N PHE A 59 -3.41 4.67 5.61
CA PHE A 59 -2.13 3.96 5.67
C PHE A 59 -1.02 4.89 6.15
N ASP A 60 0.07 4.31 6.66
CA ASP A 60 1.20 5.06 7.22
C ASP A 60 1.95 5.92 6.18
N LYS A 61 1.74 5.64 4.89
CA LYS A 61 2.28 6.45 3.79
C LYS A 61 1.18 7.24 3.13
N ASP A 62 1.43 8.53 3.02
CA ASP A 62 0.58 9.45 2.26
C ASP A 62 1.05 9.50 0.80
N GLY A 63 0.49 10.43 0.04
CA GLY A 63 0.72 10.65 -1.39
C GLY A 63 2.18 10.81 -1.80
N LYS A 64 2.40 11.12 -3.07
CA LYS A 64 3.75 11.19 -3.64
C LYS A 64 4.22 12.63 -3.70
N ARG A 65 5.46 12.86 -3.28
CA ARG A 65 6.21 14.07 -3.59
C ARG A 65 7.24 13.80 -4.68
N MET A 66 7.48 14.82 -5.50
CA MET A 66 8.64 14.84 -6.38
C MET A 66 9.87 15.22 -5.55
N VAL A 67 10.96 14.50 -5.70
CA VAL A 67 12.27 14.89 -5.16
C VAL A 67 13.14 15.42 -6.29
N ASP A 68 13.86 16.51 -6.02
CA ASP A 68 14.84 17.04 -6.95
C ASP A 68 16.00 16.04 -7.08
N PRO A 69 16.27 15.48 -8.28
CA PRO A 69 17.33 14.49 -8.48
C PRO A 69 18.74 15.00 -8.16
N ASP A 70 18.98 16.29 -8.35
CA ASP A 70 20.30 16.91 -8.21
C ASP A 70 20.58 17.24 -6.74
N LEU A 71 19.59 17.82 -6.05
CA LEU A 71 19.71 18.17 -4.63
C LEU A 71 19.54 16.96 -3.70
N GLN A 72 18.66 16.01 -4.06
CA GLN A 72 18.21 14.93 -3.16
C GLN A 72 18.57 13.53 -3.69
N ARG A 73 19.65 13.42 -4.47
CA ARG A 73 20.20 12.18 -5.04
C ARG A 73 20.24 10.97 -4.08
N HIS A 74 20.49 11.21 -2.79
CA HIS A 74 20.64 10.13 -1.81
C HIS A 74 19.30 9.39 -1.55
N LEU A 75 18.16 10.09 -1.67
CA LEU A 75 16.81 9.52 -1.49
C LEU A 75 16.39 8.59 -2.64
N LEU A 76 17.01 8.74 -3.81
CA LEU A 76 16.73 7.93 -5.01
C LEU A 76 17.55 6.64 -5.10
N ARG A 77 18.42 6.36 -4.12
CA ARG A 77 19.17 5.10 -4.07
C ARG A 77 18.23 3.91 -3.78
N LYS A 78 18.57 2.75 -4.36
CA LYS A 78 17.86 1.48 -4.17
C LYS A 78 18.51 0.66 -3.07
#